data_AF-A0A7V9EBY5-F1
#
_entry.id   AF-A0A7V9EBY5-F1
#
_cell.length_a   1.000
_cell.length_b   1.000
_cell.length_c   1.000
_cell.angle_alpha   90.00
_cell.angle_beta   90.00
_cell.angle_gamma   90.00
#
_symmetry.space_group_name_H-M   'P 1'
#
loop_
_entity.id
_entity.type
_entity.pdbx_description
1 polymer ?
#
loop_
_entity_poly.entity_id
_entity_poly.type
_entity_poly.pdbx_seq_one_letter_code
_entity_poly.pdbx_strand_id
1 'polypeptide(L)' 'MTEQAEVAGATAREWIEAFACELGAPPPDPESVDAVLELAAIAAHASERIAAPVACWLGGASGKSIDELRAIAARVSG' A
#
# COMPACT_ATOMS: atom_id res chain seq x y z
N MET A 1 -1.31 -14.12 -37.08
CA MET A 1 -2.46 -14.36 -36.18
C MET A 1 -1.95 -14.15 -34.78
N THR A 2 -1.84 -12.89 -34.37
CA THR A 2 -1.42 -12.54 -33.02
C THR A 2 -2.70 -12.49 -32.21
N GLU A 3 -2.99 -13.59 -31.55
CA GLU A 3 -4.05 -13.68 -30.56
C GLU A 3 -3.61 -12.79 -29.40
N GLN A 4 -4.06 -11.54 -29.38
CA GLN A 4 -4.02 -10.73 -28.18
C GLN A 4 -5.05 -11.34 -27.24
N ALA A 5 -4.59 -12.26 -26.39
CA ALA A 5 -5.37 -12.75 -25.27
C ALA A 5 -5.76 -11.52 -24.43
N GLU A 6 -7.06 -11.28 -24.34
CA GLU A 6 -7.67 -10.30 -23.46
C GLU A 6 -7.27 -10.69 -22.02
N VAL A 7 -6.29 -9.98 -21.46
CA VAL A 7 -5.86 -10.23 -20.08
C VAL A 7 -6.99 -9.74 -19.19
N ALA A 8 -7.80 -10.68 -18.67
CA ALA A 8 -8.63 -10.41 -17.51
C ALA A 8 -7.72 -9.74 -16.47
N GLY A 9 -8.01 -8.48 -16.13
CA GLY A 9 -7.07 -7.63 -15.39
C GLY A 9 -6.55 -8.34 -14.15
N ALA A 10 -5.22 -8.27 -13.94
CA ALA A 10 -4.56 -8.90 -12.81
C ALA A 10 -5.26 -8.52 -11.50
N THR A 11 -5.44 -9.48 -10.60
CA THR A 11 -5.90 -9.19 -9.24
C THR A 11 -4.92 -8.23 -8.56
N ALA A 12 -5.37 -7.50 -7.55
CA ALA A 12 -4.49 -6.58 -6.80
C ALA A 12 -3.23 -7.30 -6.27
N ARG A 13 -3.38 -8.57 -5.85
CA ARG A 13 -2.25 -9.37 -5.35
C ARG A 13 -1.23 -9.68 -6.44
N GLU A 14 -1.68 -10.21 -7.59
CA GLU A 14 -0.81 -10.52 -8.72
C GLU A 14 -0.10 -9.26 -9.24
N TRP A 15 -0.81 -8.13 -9.28
CA TRP A 15 -0.22 -6.86 -9.67
C TRP A 15 0.87 -6.39 -8.69
N ILE A 16 0.63 -6.48 -7.38
CA ILE A 16 1.62 -6.13 -6.34
C ILE A 16 2.85 -7.04 -6.42
N GLU A 17 2.66 -8.35 -6.62
CA GLU A 17 3.76 -9.30 -6.77
C GLU A 17 4.62 -8.99 -7.99
N ALA A 18 3.99 -8.74 -9.15
CA ALA A 18 4.69 -8.36 -10.37
C ALA A 18 5.45 -7.03 -10.19
N PHE A 19 4.81 -6.04 -9.56
CA PHE A 19 5.44 -4.75 -9.30
C PHE A 19 6.66 -4.87 -8.36
N ALA A 20 6.55 -5.67 -7.29
CA ALA A 20 7.68 -5.93 -6.40
C ALA A 20 8.84 -6.61 -7.14
N CYS A 21 8.53 -7.56 -8.03
CA CYS A 21 9.51 -8.25 -8.87
C CYS A 21 10.28 -7.26 -9.77
N GLU A 22 9.58 -6.37 -10.47
CA GLU A 22 10.20 -5.33 -11.31
C GLU A 22 11.06 -4.34 -10.51
N LEU A 23 10.70 -4.08 -9.25
CA LEU A 23 11.51 -3.26 -8.34
C LEU A 23 12.74 -4.00 -7.78
N GLY A 24 12.88 -5.31 -8.00
CA GLY A 24 13.91 -6.14 -7.38
C GLY A 24 13.71 -6.31 -5.87
N ALA A 25 12.47 -6.19 -5.39
CA ALA A 25 12.09 -6.33 -3.99
C ALA A 25 11.30 -7.63 -3.76
N PRO A 26 11.38 -8.24 -2.57
CA PRO A 26 10.48 -9.33 -2.23
C PRO A 26 9.03 -8.81 -2.18
N PRO A 27 8.05 -9.59 -2.68
CA PRO A 27 6.65 -9.22 -2.52
C PRO A 27 6.29 -9.18 -1.03
N PRO A 28 5.48 -8.21 -0.58
CA PRO A 28 5.05 -8.14 0.81
C PRO A 28 4.21 -9.37 1.17
N ASP A 29 4.32 -9.83 2.41
CA ASP A 29 3.40 -10.82 2.97
C ASP A 29 2.00 -10.22 3.22
N PRO A 30 0.96 -11.06 3.42
CA PRO A 30 -0.41 -10.57 3.62
C PRO A 30 -0.56 -9.62 4.82
N GLU A 31 0.14 -9.90 5.93
CA GLU A 31 0.08 -9.08 7.14
C GLU A 31 0.64 -7.67 6.90
N SER A 32 1.74 -7.57 6.16
CA SER A 32 2.35 -6.31 5.74
C SER A 32 1.42 -5.51 4.83
N VAL A 33 0.73 -6.19 3.90
CA VAL A 33 -0.29 -5.54 3.04
C VAL A 33 -1.43 -4.99 3.90
N ASP A 34 -1.99 -5.79 4.80
CA ASP A 34 -3.09 -5.37 5.68
C ASP A 34 -2.68 -4.18 6.55
N ALA A 35 -1.47 -4.19 7.13
CA ALA A 35 -0.98 -3.09 7.95
C ALA A 35 -0.81 -1.77 7.17
N VAL A 36 -0.37 -1.83 5.91
CA VAL A 36 -0.31 -0.64 5.02
C VAL A 36 -1.70 -0.16 4.65
N LEU A 37 -2.64 -1.07 4.37
CA LEU A 37 -4.03 -0.72 4.08
C LEU A 37 -4.74 -0.10 5.28
N GLU A 38 -4.45 -0.55 6.50
CA GLU A 38 -4.94 0.09 7.72
C GLU A 38 -4.40 1.50 7.90
N LEU A 39 -3.10 1.73 7.67
CA LEU A 39 -2.53 3.08 7.67
C LEU A 39 -3.24 3.99 6.67
N ALA A 40 -3.43 3.52 5.44
CA ALA A 40 -4.17 4.23 4.40
C ALA A 40 -5.61 4.54 4.84
N ALA A 41 -6.29 3.56 5.46
CA ALA A 41 -7.64 3.72 5.95
C ALA A 41 -7.73 4.78 7.06
N ILE A 42 -6.84 4.78 8.05
CA ILE A 42 -6.82 5.79 9.12
C ILE A 42 -6.70 7.19 8.51
N ALA A 43 -5.75 7.37 7.59
CA ALA A 43 -5.52 8.65 6.92
C ALA A 43 -6.73 9.10 6.08
N ALA A 44 -7.35 8.20 5.31
CA ALA A 44 -8.52 8.52 4.49
C ALA A 44 -9.77 8.83 5.32
N HIS A 45 -9.99 8.14 6.44
CA HIS A 45 -11.16 8.40 7.30
C HIS A 45 -11.04 9.70 8.08
N ALA A 46 -9.82 10.08 8.48
CA ALA A 46 -9.57 11.29 9.27
C ALA A 46 -9.37 12.56 8.42
N SER A 47 -9.31 12.42 7.09
CA SER A 47 -8.95 13.51 6.18
C SER A 47 -9.65 13.33 4.83
N GLU A 48 -9.04 13.83 3.75
CA GLU A 48 -9.46 13.59 2.38
C GLU A 48 -8.81 12.32 1.81
N ARG A 49 -9.40 11.75 0.75
CA ARG A 49 -8.89 10.53 0.08
C ARG A 49 -7.42 10.65 -0.37
N ILE A 50 -6.95 11.86 -0.66
CA ILE A 50 -5.54 12.12 -1.02
C ILE A 50 -4.57 11.80 0.11
N ALA A 51 -5.00 11.84 1.37
CA ALA A 51 -4.14 11.58 2.53
C ALA A 51 -3.62 10.14 2.57
N ALA A 52 -4.43 9.16 2.15
CA ALA A 52 -4.04 7.75 2.15
C ALA A 52 -2.73 7.45 1.38
N PRO A 53 -2.63 7.74 0.06
CA PRO A 53 -1.40 7.46 -0.69
C PRO A 53 -0.21 8.31 -0.20
N VAL A 54 -0.44 9.55 0.22
CA VAL A 54 0.63 10.43 0.73
C VAL A 54 1.18 9.93 2.07
N ALA A 55 0.31 9.43 2.97
CA ALA A 55 0.71 8.84 4.24
C ALA A 55 1.53 7.56 4.03
N CYS A 56 1.11 6.67 3.13
CA CYS A 56 1.88 5.46 2.80
C CYS A 56 3.24 5.80 2.20
N TRP A 57 3.32 6.79 1.30
CA TRP A 57 4.58 7.25 0.73
C TRP A 57 5.53 7.83 1.79
N LEU A 58 5.03 8.72 2.66
CA LEU A 58 5.80 9.27 3.78
C LEU A 58 6.27 8.16 4.73
N GLY A 59 5.41 7.17 4.99
CA GLY A 59 5.73 6.01 5.79
C GLY A 59 6.93 5.25 5.25
N GLY A 60 6.90 4.88 3.97
CA GLY A 60 8.01 4.21 3.30
C GLY A 60 9.31 5.01 3.29
N ALA A 61 9.24 6.34 3.21
CA ALA A 61 10.42 7.21 3.24
C ALA A 61 10.98 7.46 4.66
N SER A 62 10.22 7.18 5.71
CA SER A 62 10.56 7.58 7.09
C SER A 62 11.50 6.64 7.82
N GLY A 63 11.63 5.39 7.37
CA GLY A 63 12.35 4.33 8.09
C GLY A 63 11.70 3.86 9.40
N LYS A 64 10.48 4.33 9.71
CA LYS A 64 9.71 3.90 10.90
C LYS A 64 9.02 2.58 10.68
N SER A 65 8.74 1.85 11.77
CA SER A 65 7.92 0.65 11.69
C SER A 65 6.46 1.00 11.34
N ILE A 66 5.73 0.06 10.76
CA ILE A 66 4.32 0.26 10.44
C ILE A 66 3.47 0.51 11.70
N ASP A 67 3.85 -0.07 12.85
CA ASP A 67 3.21 0.19 14.14
C ASP A 67 3.39 1.64 14.60
N GLU A 68 4.61 2.16 14.49
CA GLU A 68 4.89 3.56 14.80
C GLU A 68 4.07 4.50 13.90
N LEU A 69 3.98 4.18 12.61
CA LEU A 69 3.23 4.96 11.63
C LEU A 69 1.72 4.96 11.93
N ARG A 70 1.13 3.79 12.21
CA ARG A 70 -0.28 3.69 12.62
C ARG A 70 -0.55 4.47 13.90
N ALA A 71 0.35 4.40 14.89
CA ALA A 71 0.22 5.17 16.12
C ALA A 71 0.34 6.69 15.89
N ILE A 72 1.22 7.14 14.99
CA ILE A 72 1.32 8.55 14.57
C ILE A 72 0.04 8.99 13.87
N ALA A 73 -0.44 8.21 12.90
CA ALA A 73 -1.66 8.49 12.15
C ALA A 73 -2.85 8.63 13.10
N ALA A 74 -3.08 7.67 14.00
CA ALA A 74 -4.14 7.74 15.00
C ALA A 74 -4.07 8.99 15.88
N ARG A 75 -2.86 9.42 16.31
CA ARG A 75 -2.71 10.64 17.13
C ARG A 75 -3.06 11.92 16.40
N VAL A 76 -2.81 12.00 15.09
CA VAL A 76 -3.15 13.20 14.30
C VAL A 76 -4.59 13.18 13.80
N SER A 77 -5.25 12.02 13.83
CA SER A 77 -6.65 11.83 13.45
C SER A 77 -7.67 12.32 14.47
N GLY A 78 -7.27 12.47 15.75
CA GLY A 78 -8.15 12.92 16.84
C GLY A 78 -8.74 11.79 17.66
#